data_AF-A0A517N728-F1
#
_entry.id   AF-A0A517N728-F1
#
_cell.length_a   1.000
_cell.length_b   1.000
_cell.length_c   1.000
_cell.angle_alpha   90.00
_cell.angle_beta   90.00
_cell.angle_gamma   90.00
#
_symmetry.space_group_name_H-M   'P 1'
#
loop_
_entity.id
_entity.type
_entity.pdbx_description
1 polymer ?
#
loop_
_entity_poly.entity_id
_entity_poly.type
_entity_poly.pdbx_seq_one_letter_code
_entity_poly.pdbx_strand_id
1 'polypeptide(L)' 'MWDTNREIILGSSGNRAAPMGTAIWEYDGSGWELKFLRAENGGVAGECPSVAGKFKGQLRATPCVEPALA' A
#
# COMPACT_ATOMS: atom_id res chain seq x y z
N MET A 1 -4.00 -13.57 -20.39
CA MET A 1 -3.53 -14.16 -19.13
C MET A 1 -2.75 -13.06 -18.43
N TRP A 2 -3.24 -12.52 -17.31
CA TRP A 2 -2.53 -11.48 -16.57
C TRP A 2 -1.40 -12.18 -15.80
N ASP A 3 -0.17 -11.75 -16.04
CA ASP A 3 1.02 -12.35 -15.44
C ASP A 3 1.31 -11.65 -14.11
N THR A 4 1.11 -12.37 -13.01
CA THR A 4 1.21 -11.83 -11.63
C THR A 4 2.64 -11.73 -11.11
N ASN A 5 3.64 -12.18 -11.87
CA ASN A 5 5.02 -12.32 -11.40
C ASN A 5 5.97 -11.20 -11.88
N ARG A 6 5.45 -10.00 -12.11
CA ARG A 6 6.30 -8.81 -12.27
C ARG A 6 6.51 -8.15 -10.91
N GLU A 7 7.40 -8.73 -10.11
CA GLU A 7 8.01 -8.01 -8.99
C GLU A 7 8.87 -6.88 -9.57
N ILE A 8 8.37 -5.65 -9.47
CA ILE A 8 9.14 -4.45 -9.79
C ILE A 8 10.14 -4.24 -8.64
N ILE A 9 11.31 -4.85 -8.73
CA ILE A 9 12.42 -4.61 -7.81
C ILE A 9 13.08 -3.27 -8.20
N LEU A 10 12.63 -2.18 -7.58
CA LEU A 10 13.34 -0.90 -7.61
C LEU A 10 14.50 -1.00 -6.60
N GLY A 11 15.68 -1.34 -7.12
CA GLY A 11 16.88 -1.49 -6.30
C GLY A 11 17.30 -0.19 -5.61
N SER A 12 17.77 -0.29 -4.38
CA SER A 12 18.69 0.69 -3.81
C SER A 12 19.69 0.00 -2.89
N SER A 13 20.95 0.08 -3.25
CA SER A 13 22.11 -0.42 -2.52
C SER A 13 22.40 0.49 -1.32
N GLY A 14 22.06 0.04 -0.11
CA GLY A 14 22.38 0.73 1.14
C GLY A 14 21.82 -0.04 2.33
N ASN A 15 22.66 -0.31 3.31
CA ASN A 15 22.45 -1.27 4.41
C ASN A 15 21.46 -0.77 5.50
N ARG A 16 20.22 -0.46 5.10
CA ARG A 16 18.97 -0.37 5.88
C ARG A 16 17.86 -0.55 4.85
N ALA A 17 17.23 -1.72 4.80
CA ALA A 17 16.20 -1.96 3.79
C ALA A 17 15.05 -0.97 4.01
N ALA A 18 14.76 -0.14 3.01
CA ALA A 18 13.66 0.81 3.06
C ALA A 18 12.35 0.05 3.34
N PRO A 19 11.38 0.64 4.05
CA PRO A 19 10.07 0.03 4.18
C PRO A 19 9.47 -0.19 2.80
N MET A 20 8.97 -1.39 2.59
CA MET A 20 8.39 -1.83 1.34
C MET A 20 7.09 -2.56 1.62
N GLY A 21 6.21 -2.60 0.63
CA GLY A 21 4.95 -3.31 0.75
C GLY A 21 3.79 -2.60 0.11
N THR A 22 2.61 -3.21 0.26
CA THR A 22 1.37 -2.75 -0.34
C THR A 22 0.24 -2.77 0.70
N ALA A 23 -0.46 -1.65 0.80
CA ALA A 23 -1.72 -1.53 1.51
C ALA A 23 -2.86 -1.51 0.50
N ILE A 24 -3.93 -2.28 0.74
CA ILE A 24 -5.15 -2.29 -0.07
C ILE A 24 -6.28 -1.70 0.76
N TRP A 25 -6.87 -0.67 0.19
CA TRP A 25 -8.02 0.05 0.73
C TRP A 25 -9.28 -0.33 -0.04
N GLU A 26 -10.39 -0.51 0.66
CA GLU A 26 -11.70 -0.71 0.09
C GLU A 26 -12.59 0.49 0.41
N TYR A 27 -13.31 1.00 -0.57
CA TYR A 27 -14.31 2.04 -0.35
C TYR A 27 -15.63 1.41 0.09
N ASP A 28 -16.13 1.72 1.28
CA ASP A 28 -17.34 1.11 1.84
C ASP A 28 -18.64 1.82 1.42
N GLY A 29 -18.52 2.96 0.72
CA GLY A 29 -19.62 3.85 0.33
C GLY A 29 -19.61 5.20 1.06
N SER A 30 -18.91 5.30 2.18
CA SER A 30 -18.75 6.49 3.01
C SER A 30 -17.28 6.92 3.15
N GLY A 31 -16.35 5.98 3.12
CA GLY A 31 -14.92 6.22 3.27
C GLY A 31 -14.06 5.06 2.81
N TRP A 32 -12.73 5.25 2.86
CA TRP A 32 -11.76 4.20 2.59
C TRP A 32 -11.37 3.49 3.88
N GLU A 33 -11.51 2.16 3.88
CA GLU A 33 -11.07 1.30 4.97
C GLU A 33 -9.88 0.43 4.52
N LEU A 34 -8.89 0.27 5.39
CA LEU A 34 -7.77 -0.63 5.13
C LEU A 34 -8.24 -2.09 5.27
N LYS A 35 -8.16 -2.87 4.19
CA LYS A 35 -8.56 -4.29 4.20
C LYS A 35 -7.38 -5.24 4.23
N PHE A 36 -6.27 -4.85 3.61
CA PHE A 36 -5.09 -5.68 3.56
C PHE A 36 -3.84 -4.83 3.67
N LEU A 37 -2.88 -5.30 4.47
CA LEU A 37 -1.57 -4.69 4.62
C LEU A 37 -0.52 -5.79 4.55
N ARG A 38 0.35 -5.72 3.56
CA ARG A 38 1.58 -6.49 3.52
C ARG A 38 2.73 -5.51 3.53
N ALA A 39 3.43 -5.42 4.66
CA ALA A 39 4.58 -4.57 4.83
C ALA A 39 5.81 -5.40 5.25
N GLU A 40 6.97 -4.94 4.80
CA GLU A 40 8.29 -5.49 5.08
C GLU A 40 9.19 -4.36 5.60
N ASN A 41 10.26 -4.71 6.32
CA ASN A 41 11.24 -3.76 6.88
C ASN A 41 10.60 -2.68 7.78
N GLY A 42 9.56 -3.02 8.54
CA GLY A 42 8.89 -2.10 9.46
C GLY A 42 8.00 -1.06 8.79
N GLY A 43 7.67 -1.24 7.50
CA GLY A 43 6.73 -0.35 6.80
C GLY A 43 5.33 -0.37 7.41
N VAL A 44 4.64 0.76 7.30
CA VAL A 44 3.22 0.89 7.68
C VAL A 44 2.39 1.23 6.45
N ALA A 45 1.07 1.04 6.55
CA ALA A 45 0.16 1.51 5.52
C ALA A 45 0.39 3.02 5.31
N GLY A 46 0.62 3.43 4.05
CA GLY A 46 0.57 4.84 3.69
C GLY A 46 -0.81 5.45 3.98
N GLU A 47 -0.94 6.75 3.78
CA GLU A 47 -2.22 7.43 3.96
C GLU A 47 -3.32 6.80 3.08
N CYS A 48 -4.56 6.89 3.55
CA CYS A 48 -5.69 6.42 2.77
C CYS A 48 -5.77 7.18 1.43
N PRO A 49 -6.36 6.58 0.38
CA PRO A 49 -6.44 7.22 -0.92
C PRO A 49 -7.15 8.59 -0.84
N SER A 50 -6.49 9.64 -1.32
CA SER A 50 -7.04 11.01 -1.36
C SER A 50 -8.17 11.21 -2.37
N VAL A 51 -8.30 10.29 -3.33
CA VAL A 51 -9.43 10.27 -4.27
C VAL A 51 -10.65 9.66 -3.61
N ALA A 52 -11.78 10.36 -3.69
CA ALA A 52 -13.08 9.82 -3.29
C ALA A 52 -13.39 8.51 -4.05
N GLY A 53 -13.89 7.51 -3.33
CA GLY A 53 -14.35 6.28 -3.94
C GLY A 53 -15.54 6.53 -4.85
N LYS A 54 -15.56 5.84 -6.00
CA LYS A 54 -16.65 5.94 -6.98
C LYS A 54 -17.72 4.89 -6.76
N PHE A 55 -17.33 3.71 -6.27
CA PHE A 55 -18.22 2.56 -6.10
C PHE A 55 -17.91 1.86 -4.77
N LYS A 56 -18.96 1.39 -4.08
CA LYS A 56 -18.78 0.51 -2.92
C LYS A 56 -18.06 -0.77 -3.35
N GLY A 57 -17.07 -1.20 -2.56
CA GLY A 57 -16.19 -2.33 -2.88
C GLY A 57 -15.04 -1.97 -3.84
N GLN A 58 -14.88 -0.69 -4.22
CA GLN A 58 -13.74 -0.28 -5.03
C GLN A 58 -12.46 -0.50 -4.23
N LEU A 59 -11.47 -1.15 -4.85
CA LEU A 59 -10.16 -1.38 -4.24
C LEU A 59 -9.12 -0.39 -4.77
N ARG A 60 -8.21 0.03 -3.89
CA ARG A 60 -7.03 0.84 -4.25
C ARG A 60 -5.80 0.35 -3.50
N ALA A 61 -4.71 0.23 -4.23
CA ALA A 61 -3.40 -0.06 -3.67
C ALA A 61 -2.62 1.24 -3.40
N THR A 62 -1.99 1.33 -2.24
CA THR A 62 -1.04 2.38 -1.89
C THR A 62 0.27 1.73 -1.42
N PRO A 63 1.44 2.36 -1.67
CA PRO A 63 2.70 1.86 -1.14
C PRO A 63 2.72 1.92 0.39
N CYS A 64 3.46 1.01 1.01
CA CYS A 64 3.84 1.15 2.42
C CYS A 64 4.92 2.24 2.56
N VAL A 65 4.93 2.91 3.70
CA VAL A 65 5.83 4.03 3.99
C VAL A 65 6.55 3.84 5.32
N GLU A 66 7.55 4.68 5.60
CA GLU A 66 8.19 4.73 6.92
C GLU A 66 7.17 5.13 7.99
N PRO A 67 7.13 4.46 9.15
CA PRO A 67 6.32 4.93 10.27
C PRO A 67 6.80 6.33 10.66
N ALA A 68 5.86 7.26 10.84
CA ALA A 68 6.19 8.57 11.37
C ALA A 68 6.90 8.39 12.71
N LEU A 69 8.16 8.83 12.80
CA LEU A 69 8.93 8.82 14.04
C LEU A 69 8.12 9.59 15.10
N ALA A 70 7.72 8.87 16.15
CA ALA A 70 7.01 9.41 17.31
C ALA A 70 7.94 10.25 18.19
#